data_AF-A0A355WGF2-F1
#
_entry.id   AF-A0A355WGF2-F1
#
_cell.length_a   1.000
_cell.length_b   1.000
_cell.length_c   1.000
_cell.angle_alpha   90.00
_cell.angle_beta   90.00
_cell.angle_gamma   90.00
#
_symmetry.space_group_name_H-M   'P 1'
#
loop_
_entity.id
_entity.type
_entity.pdbx_description
1 polymer ?
#
loop_
_entity_poly.entity_id
_entity_poly.type
_entity_poly.pdbx_seq_one_letter_code
_entity_poly.pdbx_strand_id
1 'polypeptide(L)' 'GVPVVMKELRKAGLMYEDCMTASGRSMGEELDKITREADGKVIFSVANPISKTGGVVGLKGNLAPLGAIVKIAG' A
#
# COMPACT_ATOMS: atom_id res chain seq x y z
N GLY A 1 2.89 -11.16 -4.71
CA GLY A 1 1.88 -11.24 -3.64
C GLY A 1 2.04 -10.04 -2.71
N VAL A 2 1.40 -10.06 -1.53
CA VAL A 2 1.40 -8.91 -0.59
C VAL A 2 2.81 -8.37 -0.28
N PRO A 3 3.85 -9.18 0.00
CA PRO A 3 5.17 -8.64 0.30
C PRO A 3 5.81 -7.81 -0.84
N VAL A 4 5.43 -8.08 -2.10
CA VAL A 4 5.90 -7.29 -3.25
C VAL A 4 5.22 -5.92 -3.28
N VAL A 5 3.93 -5.83 -2.94
CA VAL A 5 3.23 -4.54 -2.80
C VAL A 5 3.87 -3.71 -1.69
N MET A 6 4.16 -4.35 -0.55
CA MET A 6 4.82 -3.69 0.58
C MET A 6 6.23 -3.19 0.22
N LYS A 7 6.97 -3.94 -0.61
CA LYS A 7 8.28 -3.50 -1.14
C LYS A 7 8.16 -2.25 -2.03
N GLU A 8 7.13 -2.16 -2.86
CA GLU A 8 6.86 -0.95 -3.65
C GLU A 8 6.50 0.26 -2.76
N LEU A 9 5.70 0.04 -1.71
CA LEU A 9 5.41 1.08 -0.72
C LEU A 9 6.66 1.53 0.03
N ARG A 10 7.55 0.59 0.40
CA ARG A 10 8.86 0.89 1.00
C ARG A 10 9.71 1.77 0.09
N LYS A 11 9.82 1.45 -1.21
CA LYS A 11 10.57 2.26 -2.19
C LYS A 11 10.09 3.71 -2.25
N ALA A 12 8.81 3.96 -1.97
CA ALA A 12 8.21 5.29 -1.93
C ALA A 12 8.22 5.95 -0.55
N GLY A 13 8.83 5.32 0.47
CA GLY A 13 8.85 5.83 1.84
C GLY A 13 7.48 5.80 2.54
N LEU A 14 6.56 4.96 2.07
CA LEU A 14 5.20 4.82 2.60
C LEU A 14 5.04 3.64 3.57
N MET A 15 6.14 3.04 4.00
CA MET A 15 6.15 1.86 4.87
C MET A 15 6.98 2.14 6.12
N TYR A 16 6.42 1.84 7.29
CA TYR A 16 7.18 1.81 8.55
C TYR A 16 7.91 0.47 8.66
N GLU A 17 9.24 0.52 8.72
CA GLU A 17 10.10 -0.68 8.63
C GLU A 17 10.44 -1.28 10.00
N ASP A 18 10.37 -0.49 11.05
CA ASP A 18 10.71 -0.88 12.43
C ASP A 18 9.59 -1.63 13.16
N CYS A 19 8.41 -1.73 12.55
CA CYS A 19 7.28 -2.45 13.12
C CYS A 19 7.59 -3.94 13.32
N MET A 20 7.47 -4.42 14.56
CA MET A 20 7.60 -5.84 14.91
C MET A 20 6.52 -6.68 14.22
N THR A 21 6.91 -7.84 13.68
CA THR A 21 5.99 -8.81 13.08
C THR A 21 5.83 -10.05 13.96
N ALA A 22 4.87 -10.91 13.64
CA ALA A 22 4.62 -12.15 14.38
C ALA A 22 5.78 -13.16 14.32
N SER A 23 6.74 -12.98 13.40
CA SER A 23 7.95 -13.82 13.33
C SER A 23 9.02 -13.41 14.36
N GLY A 24 8.84 -12.28 15.05
CA GLY A 24 9.85 -11.67 15.91
C GLY A 24 10.89 -10.81 15.17
N ARG A 25 10.75 -10.62 13.86
CA ARG A 25 11.56 -9.72 13.04
C ARG A 25 10.81 -8.43 12.73
N SER A 26 11.54 -7.36 12.45
CA SER A 26 10.95 -6.11 11.96
C SER A 26 10.39 -6.28 10.54
N MET A 27 9.49 -5.38 10.15
CA MET A 27 8.94 -5.39 8.79
C MET A 27 10.04 -5.20 7.73
N GLY A 28 11.03 -4.33 7.99
CA GLY A 28 12.18 -4.14 7.11
C GLY A 28 12.97 -5.43 6.89
N GLU A 29 13.26 -6.17 7.98
CA GLU A 29 13.95 -7.45 7.93
C GLU A 29 13.17 -8.54 7.16
N GLU A 30 11.83 -8.52 7.23
CA GLU A 30 11.00 -9.38 6.39
C GLU A 30 11.09 -8.99 4.92
N LEU A 31 11.02 -7.69 4.62
CA LEU A 31 11.05 -7.18 3.26
C LEU A 31 12.40 -7.37 2.57
N ASP A 32 13.51 -7.38 3.31
CA ASP A 32 14.85 -7.65 2.77
C ASP A 32 15.00 -9.08 2.23
N LYS A 33 14.18 -10.02 2.71
CA LYS A 33 14.16 -11.41 2.22
C LYS A 33 13.38 -11.56 0.91
N ILE A 34 12.65 -10.52 0.50
CA ILE A 34 11.80 -10.57 -0.69
C ILE A 34 12.60 -10.18 -1.93
N THR A 35 12.90 -11.19 -2.75
CA THR A 35 13.63 -11.04 -4.02
C THR A 35 12.73 -10.74 -5.22
N ARG A 36 11.42 -10.94 -5.10
CA ARG A 36 10.46 -10.71 -6.19
C ARG A 36 10.16 -9.23 -6.36
N GLU A 37 10.05 -8.81 -7.61
CA GLU A 37 9.68 -7.45 -8.02
C GLU A 37 8.24 -7.38 -8.55
N ALA A 38 7.73 -6.15 -8.68
CA ALA A 38 6.45 -5.86 -9.34
C ALA A 38 6.51 -6.31 -10.81
N ASP A 39 5.49 -7.04 -11.27
CA ASP A 39 5.46 -7.65 -12.60
C ASP A 39 4.87 -6.73 -13.69
N GLY A 40 4.32 -5.58 -13.30
CA GLY A 40 3.67 -4.62 -14.22
C GLY A 40 2.38 -5.12 -14.85
N LYS A 41 1.86 -6.28 -14.43
CA LYS A 41 0.62 -6.87 -14.96
C LYS A 41 -0.42 -7.06 -13.86
N VAL A 42 -0.01 -7.61 -12.73
CA VAL A 42 -0.83 -7.82 -11.53
C VAL A 42 -0.44 -6.81 -10.46
N ILE A 43 0.86 -6.59 -10.26
CA ILE A 43 1.37 -5.58 -9.34
C ILE A 43 2.13 -4.56 -10.17
N PHE A 44 1.58 -3.34 -10.21
CA PHE A 44 2.20 -2.19 -10.87
C PHE A 44 3.20 -1.53 -9.94
N SER A 45 4.29 -1.00 -10.49
CA SER A 45 5.29 -0.29 -9.71
C SER A 45 4.77 1.06 -9.22
N VAL A 46 5.37 1.60 -8.17
CA VAL A 46 4.97 2.92 -7.65
C VAL A 46 5.20 4.07 -8.66
N ALA A 47 6.11 3.86 -9.62
CA ALA A 47 6.38 4.81 -10.70
C ALA A 47 5.34 4.76 -11.84
N ASN A 48 4.61 3.64 -11.98
CA ASN A 48 3.58 3.46 -13.01
C ASN A 48 2.29 2.87 -12.41
N PRO A 49 1.62 3.59 -11.50
CA PRO A 49 0.43 3.08 -10.82
C PRO A 49 -0.80 3.13 -11.73
N ILE A 50 -1.82 2.32 -11.42
CA ILE A 50 -3.12 2.35 -12.12
C ILE A 50 -3.82 3.70 -11.91
N SER A 51 -3.73 4.26 -10.71
CA SER A 51 -4.22 5.60 -10.35
C SER A 51 -3.21 6.29 -9.44
N LYS A 52 -3.14 7.62 -9.51
CA LYS A 52 -2.21 8.43 -8.71
C LYS A 52 -2.55 8.45 -7.23
N THR A 53 -3.81 8.17 -6.87
CA THR A 53 -4.31 8.22 -5.49
C THR A 53 -4.91 6.87 -5.09
N GLY A 54 -5.02 6.64 -3.78
CA GLY A 54 -5.59 5.42 -3.22
C GLY A 54 -7.03 5.14 -3.67
N GLY A 55 -7.42 3.86 -3.63
CA GLY A 55 -8.71 3.40 -4.15
C GLY A 55 -9.93 3.73 -3.28
N VAL A 56 -9.74 4.34 -2.12
CA VAL A 56 -10.80 4.68 -1.15
C VAL A 56 -10.65 6.15 -0.75
N VAL A 57 -11.77 6.87 -0.75
CA VAL A 57 -11.83 8.29 -0.37
C VAL A 57 -12.86 8.49 0.73
N GLY A 58 -12.50 9.30 1.73
CA GLY A 58 -13.45 9.82 2.72
C GLY A 58 -14.13 11.08 2.20
N LEU A 59 -15.47 11.09 2.20
CA LEU A 59 -16.29 12.24 1.85
C LEU A 59 -16.91 12.82 3.12
N LYS A 60 -17.12 14.14 3.16
CA LYS A 60 -17.85 14.81 4.24
C LYS A 60 -18.69 15.92 3.65
N GLY A 61 -19.91 16.10 4.15
CA GLY A 61 -20.84 17.13 3.66
C GLY A 61 -22.13 17.14 4.46
N ASN A 62 -23.11 17.96 4.03
CA ASN A 62 -24.42 18.05 4.69
C ASN A 62 -25.16 16.70 4.77
N LEU A 63 -25.01 15.85 3.74
CA LEU A 63 -25.60 14.51 3.70
C LEU A 63 -24.81 13.48 4.54
N ALA A 64 -23.52 13.71 4.75
CA ALA A 64 -22.64 12.84 5.54
C ALA A 64 -21.84 13.66 6.57
N PRO A 65 -22.48 14.18 7.64
CA PRO A 65 -21.81 15.07 8.61
C PRO A 65 -20.68 14.41 9.40
N LEU A 66 -20.78 13.09 9.61
CA LEU A 66 -19.74 12.29 10.28
C LEU A 66 -18.80 11.58 9.29
N GLY A 67 -19.00 11.81 7.99
CA GLY A 67 -18.23 11.21 6.92
C GLY A 67 -18.91 10.01 6.26
N ALA A 68 -18.50 9.73 5.04
CA ALA A 68 -18.86 8.55 4.26
C ALA A 68 -17.62 8.04 3.51
N ILE A 69 -17.65 6.79 3.08
CA ILE A 69 -16.56 6.16 2.33
C ILE A 69 -17.04 5.82 0.93
N VAL A 70 -16.22 6.14 -0.07
CA VAL A 70 -16.44 5.74 -1.45
C VAL A 70 -15.20 5.00 -1.97
N LYS A 71 -15.43 3.89 -2.67
CA LYS A 71 -14.39 3.19 -3.42
C LYS A 71 -14.33 3.79 -4.83
N ILE A 72 -13.21 4.41 -5.18
CA ILE A 72 -13.00 5.07 -6.48
C ILE A 72 -12.14 4.24 -7.45
N ALA A 73 -11.59 3.11 -6.97
CA ALA A 73 -10.86 2.17 -7.82
C ALA A 73 -11.77 1.34 -8.76
N GLY A 74 -13.10 1.54 -8.71
CA GLY A 74 -14.11 0.79 -9.47
C GLY A 74 -15.11 0.11 -8.57
#